data_AF-A0A7Y5EZH5-F1
#
_entry.id   AF-A0A7Y5EZH5-F1
#
_cell.length_a   1.000
_cell.length_b   1.000
_cell.length_c   1.000
_cell.angle_alpha   90.00
_cell.angle_beta   90.00
_cell.angle_gamma   90.00
#
_symmetry.space_group_name_H-M   'P 1'
#
loop_
_entity.id
_entity.type
_entity.pdbx_description
1 polymer ?
#
loop_
_entity_poly.entity_id
_entity_poly.type
_entity_poly.pdbx_seq_one_letter_code
_entity_poly.pdbx_strand_id
1 'polypeptide(L)'
;MNLIVDHIEKNPFSRSGEKLVKVKAIIWHYTACPKATAKNIRDYFNNLKKQTEYKSRYASAHYAIDEKEIIEIIPTDEVAYHVGAPKNKYTEIAK
;
A
#
# COMPACT_ATOMS: atom_id res chain seq x y z
N MET A 1 4.14 20.34 -5.81
CA MET A 1 3.74 18.98 -5.44
C MET A 1 4.65 18.53 -4.31
N ASN A 2 4.11 18.22 -3.14
CA ASN A 2 4.87 17.89 -1.94
C ASN A 2 4.83 16.38 -1.68
N LEU A 3 5.96 15.81 -1.25
CA LEU A 3 6.02 14.44 -0.74
C LEU A 3 5.85 14.46 0.78
N ILE A 4 4.87 13.71 1.28
CA ILE A 4 4.57 13.58 2.71
C ILE A 4 4.77 12.11 3.10
N VAL A 5 5.53 11.88 4.16
CA VAL A 5 5.68 10.55 4.76
C VAL A 5 4.63 10.41 5.85
N ASP A 6 3.64 9.54 5.62
CA ASP A 6 2.54 9.31 6.57
C ASP A 6 2.14 7.82 6.55
N HIS A 7 3.00 6.99 7.14
CA HIS A 7 2.84 5.56 7.09
C HIS A 7 1.63 5.07 7.89
N ILE A 8 0.93 4.08 7.34
CA ILE A 8 -0.18 3.40 8.03
C ILE A 8 0.34 2.41 9.07
N GLU A 9 -0.50 2.04 10.04
CA GLU A 9 -0.11 1.08 11.09
C GLU A 9 0.11 -0.33 10.54
N LYS A 10 1.08 -1.06 11.11
CA LYS A 10 1.30 -2.47 10.75
C LYS A 10 0.10 -3.32 11.14
N ASN A 11 -0.37 -4.14 10.21
CA ASN A 11 -1.51 -5.04 10.35
C ASN A 11 -1.51 -6.08 9.22
N PRO A 12 -2.15 -7.25 9.39
CA PRO A 12 -2.10 -8.31 8.38
C PRO A 12 -2.79 -7.94 7.05
N PHE A 13 -3.72 -7.00 7.05
CA PHE A 13 -4.60 -6.70 5.91
C PHE A 13 -4.03 -5.68 4.93
N SER A 14 -3.22 -4.72 5.38
CA SER A 14 -2.68 -3.67 4.51
C SER A 14 -1.18 -3.42 4.67
N ARG A 15 -0.57 -3.72 5.83
CA ARG A 15 0.88 -3.52 6.02
C ARG A 15 1.47 -4.59 6.93
N SER A 16 1.92 -5.71 6.37
CA SER A 16 2.58 -6.76 7.17
C SER A 16 3.88 -6.29 7.82
N GLY A 17 4.57 -5.32 7.20
CA GLY A 17 5.91 -4.93 7.59
C GLY A 17 7.00 -5.90 7.12
N GLU A 18 6.65 -6.87 6.27
CA GLU A 18 7.61 -7.75 5.60
C GLU A 18 8.52 -6.91 4.70
N LYS A 19 9.84 -7.07 4.86
CA LYS A 19 10.84 -6.34 4.08
C LYS A 19 11.08 -7.01 2.73
N LEU A 20 11.36 -6.22 1.71
CA LEU A 20 11.81 -6.69 0.40
C LEU A 20 13.31 -7.01 0.45
N VAL A 21 13.73 -8.06 -0.27
CA VAL A 21 15.16 -8.28 -0.52
C VAL A 21 15.74 -7.12 -1.35
N LYS A 22 14.98 -6.68 -2.37
CA LYS A 22 15.29 -5.52 -3.21
C LYS A 22 14.05 -5.08 -4.02
N VAL A 23 14.00 -3.81 -4.40
CA VAL A 23 13.01 -3.29 -5.35
C VAL A 23 13.44 -3.66 -6.78
N LYS A 24 12.54 -4.28 -7.55
CA LYS A 24 12.81 -4.74 -8.94
C LYS A 24 12.04 -3.99 -10.01
N ALA A 25 10.90 -3.40 -9.65
CA ALA A 25 10.00 -2.75 -10.60
C ALA A 25 9.17 -1.68 -9.89
N ILE A 26 8.70 -0.70 -10.67
CA ILE A 26 7.69 0.27 -10.26
C ILE A 26 6.39 -0.08 -10.99
N ILE A 27 5.29 -0.16 -10.25
CA ILE A 27 3.97 -0.47 -10.80
C ILE A 27 3.05 0.70 -10.56
N TRP A 28 2.41 1.18 -11.62
CA TRP A 28 1.44 2.27 -11.57
C TRP A 28 0.01 1.71 -11.56
N HIS A 29 -0.85 2.30 -10.73
CA HIS A 29 -2.27 1.97 -10.63
C HIS A 29 -3.08 3.24 -10.79
N TYR A 30 -4.24 3.12 -11.45
CA TYR A 30 -5.28 4.14 -11.36
C TYR A 30 -6.27 3.73 -10.28
N THR A 31 -6.59 4.63 -9.34
CA THR A 31 -7.40 4.30 -8.16
C THR A 31 -8.83 3.86 -8.49
N ALA A 32 -9.31 4.22 -9.69
CA ALA A 32 -10.71 4.08 -10.10
C ALA A 32 -11.70 4.70 -9.07
N CYS A 33 -11.24 5.69 -8.31
CA CYS A 33 -12.02 6.41 -7.30
C CYS A 33 -12.00 7.91 -7.65
N PRO A 34 -12.97 8.39 -8.45
CA PRO A 34 -13.00 9.78 -8.87
C PRO A 34 -13.05 10.74 -7.67
N LYS A 35 -12.28 11.83 -7.73
CA LYS A 35 -12.21 12.89 -6.71
C LYS A 35 -11.64 12.47 -5.35
N ALA A 36 -11.22 11.22 -5.16
CA ALA A 36 -10.53 10.83 -3.94
C ALA A 36 -9.17 11.50 -3.86
N THR A 37 -8.85 12.07 -2.69
CA THR A 37 -7.53 12.63 -2.42
C THR A 37 -6.53 11.52 -2.11
N ALA A 38 -5.23 11.84 -2.19
CA ALA A 38 -4.16 10.94 -1.74
C ALA A 38 -4.39 10.52 -0.28
N LYS A 39 -4.84 11.46 0.57
CA LYS A 39 -5.20 11.20 1.97
C LYS A 39 -6.37 10.23 2.12
N ASN A 40 -7.41 10.33 1.28
CA ASN A 40 -8.52 9.37 1.33
C ASN A 40 -8.04 7.94 1.04
N ILE A 41 -7.13 7.77 0.08
CA ILE A 41 -6.55 6.46 -0.25
C ILE A 41 -5.70 5.92 0.92
N ARG A 42 -4.84 6.77 1.51
CA ARG A 42 -4.07 6.44 2.72
C ARG A 42 -4.97 6.00 3.86
N ASP A 43 -6.01 6.77 4.15
CA ASP A 43 -6.93 6.49 5.26
C ASP A 43 -7.78 5.23 5.01
N TYR A 44 -8.16 4.96 3.76
CA TYR A 44 -8.80 3.70 3.37
C TYR A 44 -7.90 2.50 3.73
N PHE A 45 -6.63 2.50 3.31
CA PHE A 45 -5.72 1.40 3.62
C PHE A 45 -5.44 1.27 5.13
N ASN A 46 -5.33 2.37 5.86
CA ASN A 46 -5.17 2.32 7.32
C ASN A 46 -6.40 1.73 8.02
N ASN A 47 -7.61 1.99 7.51
CA ASN A 47 -8.83 1.46 8.10
C ASN A 47 -9.02 -0.05 7.89
N LEU A 48 -8.34 -0.66 6.91
CA LEU A 48 -8.38 -2.11 6.68
C LEU A 48 -7.92 -2.92 7.90
N LYS A 49 -7.15 -2.33 8.83
CA LYS A 49 -6.77 -2.95 10.11
C LYS A 49 -7.95 -3.30 11.02
N LYS A 50 -9.11 -2.67 10.82
CA LYS A 50 -10.33 -2.86 11.63
C LYS A 50 -11.21 -4.02 11.15
N GLN A 51 -10.82 -4.70 10.08
CA GLN A 51 -11.60 -5.81 9.52
C GLN A 51 -11.55 -7.04 10.43
N THR A 52 -12.61 -7.85 10.35
CA THR A 52 -12.63 -9.21 10.91
C THR A 52 -12.15 -10.21 9.85
N GLU A 53 -11.75 -11.41 10.27
CA GLU A 53 -11.23 -12.45 9.37
C GLU A 53 -12.27 -13.00 8.37
N TYR A 54 -13.57 -12.76 8.63
CA TYR A 54 -14.63 -13.17 7.72
C TYR A 54 -14.79 -12.14 6.58
N LYS A 55 -14.46 -12.54 5.35
CA LYS A 55 -14.49 -11.71 4.12
C LYS A 55 -13.52 -10.51 4.15
N SER A 56 -12.29 -10.69 4.64
CA SER A 56 -11.29 -9.62 4.70
C SER A 56 -10.74 -9.22 3.33
N ARG A 57 -10.48 -7.92 3.16
CA ARG A 57 -9.76 -7.32 2.05
C ARG A 57 -8.29 -7.16 2.39
N TYR A 58 -7.41 -7.68 1.52
CA TYR A 58 -5.98 -7.46 1.57
C TYR A 58 -5.59 -6.48 0.46
N ALA A 59 -5.23 -5.25 0.82
CA ALA A 59 -4.90 -4.23 -0.17
C ALA A 59 -4.02 -3.11 0.43
N SER A 60 -3.04 -2.66 -0.34
CA SER A 60 -2.22 -1.48 -0.05
C SER A 60 -1.36 -1.06 -1.23
N ALA A 61 -0.79 0.14 -1.18
CA ALA A 61 0.18 0.65 -2.15
C ALA A 61 1.25 1.47 -1.41
N HIS A 62 2.43 1.65 -2.03
CA HIS A 62 3.52 2.46 -1.45
C HIS A 62 3.20 3.96 -1.45
N TYR A 63 2.60 4.46 -2.54
CA TYR A 63 2.27 5.87 -2.71
C TYR A 63 0.82 6.05 -3.16
N ALA A 64 0.21 7.14 -2.70
CA ALA A 64 -0.99 7.72 -3.31
C ALA A 64 -0.68 9.14 -3.79
N ILE A 65 -1.19 9.49 -4.97
CA ILE A 65 -0.87 10.74 -5.66
C ILE A 65 -2.19 11.40 -6.07
N ASP A 66 -2.33 12.69 -5.78
CA ASP A 66 -3.38 13.54 -6.33
C ASP A 66 -2.80 14.84 -6.89
N GLU A 67 -3.67 15.82 -7.22
CA GLU A 67 -3.25 17.10 -7.80
C GLU A 67 -2.41 17.98 -6.86
N LYS A 68 -2.46 17.73 -5.55
CA LYS A 68 -1.84 18.57 -4.50
C LYS A 68 -0.59 17.93 -3.92
N GLU A 69 -0.64 16.63 -3.64
CA GLU A 69 0.34 15.94 -2.83
C GLU A 69 0.60 14.48 -3.24
N ILE A 70 1.76 13.98 -2.80
CA ILE A 70 2.13 12.57 -2.83
C ILE A 70 2.26 12.13 -1.38
N ILE A 71 1.59 11.05 -1.00
CA ILE A 71 1.70 10.46 0.33
C ILE A 71 2.40 9.11 0.22
N GLU A 72 3.51 8.95 0.94
CA GLU A 72 4.14 7.65 1.19
C GLU A 72 3.38 6.94 2.30
N ILE A 73 2.64 5.89 1.92
CA ILE A 73 1.75 5.12 2.78
C ILE A 73 2.48 3.92 3.40
N ILE A 74 3.39 3.32 2.64
CA ILE A 74 4.23 2.18 3.05
C ILE A 74 5.66 2.45 2.57
N PRO A 75 6.69 2.22 3.42
CA PRO A 75 8.09 2.29 3.01
C PRO A 75 8.37 1.46 1.75
N THR A 76 9.18 1.98 0.85
CA THR A 76 9.54 1.28 -0.41
C THR A 76 10.38 0.03 -0.22
N ASP A 77 10.93 -0.18 0.97
CA ASP A 77 11.63 -1.40 1.37
C ASP A 77 10.69 -2.44 2.01
N GLU A 78 9.38 -2.18 2.10
CA GLU A 78 8.35 -3.11 2.58
C GLU A 78 7.43 -3.60 1.44
N VAL A 79 6.81 -4.76 1.65
CA VAL A 79 5.80 -5.33 0.76
C VAL A 79 4.48 -4.54 0.82
N ALA A 80 3.86 -4.30 -0.34
CA ALA A 80 2.49 -3.79 -0.47
C ALA A 80 1.61 -4.76 -1.29
N TYR A 81 0.29 -4.74 -1.05
CA TYR A 81 -0.67 -5.68 -1.63
C TYR A 81 -1.50 -5.03 -2.75
N HIS A 82 -1.01 -5.03 -4.00
CA HIS A 82 -1.71 -4.33 -5.09
C HIS A 82 -1.81 -5.10 -6.43
N VAL A 83 -0.90 -6.03 -6.72
CA VAL A 83 -0.83 -6.68 -8.04
C VAL A 83 -1.78 -7.87 -8.25
N GLY A 84 -2.37 -8.42 -7.18
CA GLY A 84 -3.22 -9.62 -7.27
C GLY A 84 -2.51 -10.90 -7.75
N ALA A 85 -1.18 -10.90 -7.80
CA ALA A 85 -0.38 -12.07 -8.14
C ALA A 85 -0.23 -13.02 -6.94
N PRO A 86 0.00 -14.33 -7.16
CA PRO A 86 0.34 -15.27 -6.09
C PRO A 86 1.55 -14.78 -5.27
N LYS A 87 1.51 -15.05 -3.96
CA LYS A 87 2.61 -14.68 -3.05
C LYS A 87 3.92 -15.27 -3.58
N ASN A 88 4.99 -14.49 -3.50
CA ASN A 88 6.35 -14.86 -3.93
C ASN A 88 6.54 -15.10 -5.45
N LYS A 89 5.57 -14.78 -6.30
CA LYS A 89 5.77 -14.89 -7.76
C LYS A 89 6.73 -13.82 -8.30
N TYR A 90 6.57 -12.58 -7.84
CA TYR A 90 7.35 -11.43 -8.30
C TYR A 90 8.09 -10.71 -7.16
N THR A 91 7.73 -11.02 -5.92
CA THR A 91 8.20 -10.32 -4.72
C THR A 91 9.04 -11.27 -3.88
N GLU A 92 10.30 -10.91 -3.62
CA GLU A 92 11.17 -11.65 -2.71
C GLU A 92 11.18 -10.95 -1.34
N ILE A 93 10.83 -11.70 -0.31
CA ILE A 93 10.75 -11.23 1.07
C ILE A 93 12.07 -11.56 1.79
N ALA A 94 12.65 -10.57 2.45
CA ALA A 94 13.86 -10.74 3.26
C ALA A 94 13.54 -11.66 4.45
N LYS A 95 14.41 -12.65 4.69
CA LYS A 95 14.31 -13.58 5.81
C LYS A 95 14.95 -13.00 7.07
#